data_AF-A0A7X1FE83-F1
#
_entry.id   AF-A0A7X1FE83-F1
#
_cell.length_a   1.000
_cell.length_b   1.000
_cell.length_c   1.000
_cell.angle_alpha   90.00
_cell.angle_beta   90.00
_cell.angle_gamma   90.00
#
_symmetry.space_group_name_H-M   'P 1'
#
loop_
_entity.id
_entity.type
_entity.pdbx_description
1 polymer ?
#
loop_
_entity_poly.entity_id
_entity_poly.type
_entity_poly.pdbx_seq_one_letter_code
_entity_poly.pdbx_strand_id
1 'polypeptide(L)'
;MSTKFVVDGQGKYLGGFGEGVPLPADSIEVATAPESADQPWLFPGWGPSPARARRAEEAWRDGELSIIAGQLQALEEAEAGVPPEDLLPGARSAWLKYRGFVRNWTEEKEGYPEADQRPKRPE
;
A
#
# COMPACT_ATOMS: atom_id res chain seq x y z
N MET A 1 30.01 4.30 22.16
CA MET A 1 29.07 5.36 21.76
C MET A 1 27.69 4.76 21.78
N SER A 2 26.79 5.27 22.63
CA SER A 2 25.38 4.81 22.66
C SER A 2 24.53 5.74 21.81
N THR A 3 23.62 5.19 21.00
CA THR A 3 22.60 5.96 20.27
C THR A 3 21.26 5.80 20.98
N LYS A 4 20.60 6.93 21.25
CA LYS A 4 19.26 6.96 21.84
C LYS A 4 18.24 7.22 20.73
N PHE A 5 17.26 6.36 20.61
CA PHE A 5 16.15 6.55 19.68
C PHE A 5 14.99 7.17 20.42
N VAL A 6 14.36 8.18 19.85
CA VAL A 6 13.28 8.88 20.54
C VAL A 6 12.08 9.13 19.64
N VAL A 7 10.91 9.16 20.26
CA VAL A 7 9.61 9.47 19.67
C VAL A 7 8.97 10.65 20.40
N ASP A 8 7.98 11.32 19.81
CA ASP A 8 7.14 12.26 20.55
C ASP A 8 6.04 11.55 21.36
N GLY A 9 5.25 12.33 22.11
CA GLY A 9 4.11 11.80 22.88
C GLY A 9 3.00 11.17 22.04
N GLN A 10 3.02 11.33 20.72
CA GLN A 10 2.09 10.70 19.78
C GLN A 10 2.70 9.46 19.10
N GLY A 11 3.94 9.09 19.45
CA GLY A 11 4.65 7.96 18.89
C GLY A 11 5.33 8.23 17.55
N LYS A 12 5.42 9.48 17.09
CA LYS A 12 6.16 9.81 15.85
C LYS A 12 7.66 9.74 16.11
N TYR A 13 8.39 9.05 15.24
CA TYR A 13 9.86 8.98 15.33
C TYR A 13 10.52 10.34 15.10
N LEU A 14 11.38 10.75 16.03
CA LEU A 14 12.11 12.03 15.98
C LEU A 14 13.58 11.85 15.58
N GLY A 15 14.12 10.64 15.66
CA GLY A 15 15.48 10.33 15.23
C GLY A 15 16.31 9.53 16.22
N GLY A 16 17.56 9.28 15.84
CA GLY A 16 18.60 8.70 16.69
C GLY A 16 19.61 9.78 17.09
N PHE A 17 19.87 9.89 18.39
CA PHE A 17 20.72 10.92 18.98
C PHE A 17 21.95 10.27 19.59
N GLY A 18 23.13 10.79 19.26
CA GLY A 18 24.38 10.33 19.83
C GLY A 18 24.54 10.72 21.30
N GLU A 19 25.54 10.13 21.94
CA GLU A 19 25.94 10.47 23.31
C GLU A 19 26.29 11.96 23.45
N GLY A 20 25.77 12.60 24.49
CA GLY A 20 26.00 14.03 24.76
C GLY A 20 25.16 14.99 23.91
N VAL A 21 24.37 14.50 22.95
CA VAL A 21 23.44 15.34 22.17
C VAL A 21 22.15 15.57 22.98
N PRO A 22 21.72 16.82 23.20
CA PRO A 22 20.44 17.11 23.83
C PRO A 22 19.29 16.49 23.06
N LEU A 23 18.40 15.80 23.77
CA LEU A 23 17.19 15.24 23.18
C LEU A 23 16.13 16.34 23.00
N PRO A 24 15.23 16.22 22.01
CA PRO A 24 14.07 17.10 21.90
C PRO A 24 13.25 17.10 23.20
N ALA A 25 12.69 18.25 23.55
CA ALA A 25 11.79 18.37 24.69
C ALA A 25 10.59 17.42 24.53
N ASP A 26 10.14 16.85 25.65
CA ASP A 26 9.01 15.91 25.72
C ASP A 26 9.15 14.65 24.85
N SER A 27 10.38 14.31 24.44
CA SER A 27 10.65 13.08 23.73
C SER A 27 10.71 11.87 24.66
N ILE A 28 10.26 10.73 24.16
CA ILE A 28 10.23 9.45 24.86
C ILE A 28 11.30 8.55 24.23
N GLU A 29 12.22 8.04 25.05
CA GLU A 29 13.25 7.11 24.60
C GLU A 29 12.66 5.72 24.31
N VAL A 30 13.02 5.14 23.16
CA VAL A 30 12.60 3.80 22.72
C VAL A 30 13.81 2.92 22.47
N ALA A 31 13.65 1.60 22.64
CA ALA A 31 14.77 0.66 22.62
C ALA A 31 15.41 0.46 21.25
N THR A 32 14.66 0.64 20.16
CA THR A 32 15.11 0.38 18.78
C THR A 32 14.63 1.47 17.83
N ALA A 33 15.40 1.73 16.77
CA ALA A 33 14.93 2.56 15.65
C ALA A 33 13.84 1.82 14.86
N PRO A 34 12.95 2.56 14.16
CA PRO A 34 12.06 1.93 13.21
C PRO A 34 12.83 1.47 11.97
N GLU A 35 12.27 0.53 11.21
CA GLU A 35 12.79 0.16 9.89
C GLU A 35 12.54 1.24 8.82
N SER A 36 11.50 2.05 9.02
CA SER A 36 11.21 3.24 8.22
C SER A 36 10.82 4.40 9.13
N ALA A 37 11.31 5.60 8.83
CA ALA A 37 11.07 6.78 9.66
C ALA A 37 9.59 7.19 9.81
N ASP A 38 8.69 6.66 8.97
CA ASP A 38 7.25 6.92 9.03
C ASP A 38 6.47 5.89 9.86
N GLN A 39 7.13 4.88 10.43
CA GLN A 39 6.47 3.94 11.33
C GLN A 39 6.11 4.64 12.64
N PRO A 40 4.83 4.57 13.06
CA PRO A 40 4.43 5.07 14.37
C PRO A 40 4.84 4.07 15.45
N TRP A 41 5.24 4.57 16.61
CA TRP A 41 5.40 3.77 17.81
C TRP A 41 4.04 3.55 18.48
N LEU A 42 3.68 2.30 18.75
CA LEU A 42 2.39 1.86 19.29
C LEU A 42 2.46 1.42 20.77
N PHE A 43 3.49 1.84 21.50
CA PHE A 43 3.63 1.69 22.96
C PHE A 43 3.15 0.33 23.55
N PRO A 44 3.93 -0.77 23.43
CA PRO A 44 5.27 -0.87 22.83
C PRO A 44 5.26 -1.43 21.40
N GLY A 45 6.25 -1.03 20.60
CA GLY A 45 6.54 -1.61 19.29
C GLY A 45 6.27 -0.67 18.12
N TRP A 46 6.91 -0.93 16.99
CA TRP A 46 6.71 -0.17 15.76
C TRP A 46 5.51 -0.72 14.97
N GLY A 47 4.63 0.17 14.53
CA GLY A 47 3.53 -0.14 13.62
C GLY A 47 4.00 -0.32 12.16
N PRO A 48 3.06 -0.62 11.25
CA PRO A 48 3.37 -0.68 9.82
C PRO A 48 3.78 0.70 9.28
N SER A 49 4.57 0.72 8.20
CA SER A 49 4.96 1.95 7.52
C SER A 49 3.88 2.38 6.52
N PRO A 50 3.20 3.53 6.72
CA PRO A 50 2.19 4.01 5.79
C PRO A 50 2.72 4.19 4.37
N ALA A 51 3.93 4.72 4.21
CA ALA A 51 4.57 4.92 2.90
C ALA A 51 4.96 3.60 2.22
N ARG A 52 5.33 2.55 2.97
CA ARG A 52 5.52 1.22 2.38
C ARG A 52 4.19 0.62 1.92
N ALA A 53 3.13 0.72 2.74
CA ALA A 53 1.81 0.23 2.37
C ALA A 53 1.28 0.92 1.10
N ARG A 54 1.42 2.25 1.01
CA ARG A 54 1.01 3.00 -0.19
C ARG A 54 1.71 2.54 -1.46
N ARG A 55 3.03 2.38 -1.41
CA ARG A 55 3.81 1.89 -2.55
C ARG A 55 3.39 0.48 -2.98
N ALA A 56 3.07 -0.39 -2.03
CA ALA A 56 2.58 -1.73 -2.35
C ALA A 56 1.22 -1.69 -3.08
N GLU A 57 0.29 -0.85 -2.61
CA GLU A 57 -1.02 -0.69 -3.25
C GLU A 57 -0.93 0.02 -4.62
N GLU A 58 -0.04 0.99 -4.78
CA GLU A 58 0.24 1.62 -6.08
C GLU A 58 0.75 0.60 -7.09
N ALA A 59 1.75 -0.20 -6.71
CA ALA A 59 2.29 -1.25 -7.57
C ALA A 59 1.23 -2.30 -7.95
N TRP A 60 0.40 -2.71 -6.98
CA TRP A 60 -0.72 -3.61 -7.25
C TRP A 60 -1.73 -2.99 -8.21
N ARG A 61 -2.13 -1.73 -7.99
CA ARG A 61 -3.09 -1.01 -8.83
C ARG A 61 -2.60 -0.88 -10.27
N ASP A 62 -1.33 -0.53 -10.46
CA ASP A 62 -0.73 -0.39 -11.79
C ASP A 62 -0.68 -1.74 -12.53
N GLY A 63 -0.38 -2.82 -11.80
CA GLY A 63 -0.43 -4.19 -12.32
C GLY A 63 -1.84 -4.59 -12.76
N GLU A 64 -2.84 -4.36 -11.91
CA GLU A 64 -4.24 -4.66 -12.25
C GLU A 64 -4.74 -3.83 -13.44
N LEU A 65 -4.41 -2.54 -13.51
CA LEU A 65 -4.83 -1.70 -14.64
C LEU A 65 -4.25 -2.18 -15.96
N SER A 66 -3.02 -2.70 -15.95
CA SER A 66 -2.40 -3.32 -17.13
C SER A 66 -3.12 -4.60 -17.54
N ILE A 67 -3.45 -5.47 -16.57
CA ILE A 67 -4.22 -6.70 -16.81
C ILE A 67 -5.59 -6.38 -17.40
N ILE A 68 -6.31 -5.42 -16.81
CA ILE A 68 -7.63 -5.00 -17.29
C ILE A 68 -7.56 -4.49 -18.74
N ALA A 69 -6.53 -3.72 -19.09
CA ALA A 69 -6.37 -3.23 -20.46
C ALA A 69 -6.19 -4.40 -21.45
N GLY A 70 -5.36 -5.39 -21.10
CA GLY A 70 -5.18 -6.61 -21.88
C GLY A 70 -6.47 -7.42 -22.02
N GLN A 71 -7.23 -7.59 -20.93
CA GLN A 71 -8.50 -8.33 -20.96
C GLN A 71 -9.57 -7.66 -21.83
N LEU A 72 -9.61 -6.32 -21.84
CA LEU A 72 -10.52 -5.59 -22.73
C LEU A 72 -10.15 -5.75 -24.21
N GLN A 73 -8.85 -5.88 -24.53
CA GLN A 73 -8.39 -6.20 -25.89
C GLN A 73 -8.67 -7.65 -26.25
N ALA A 74 -8.39 -8.59 -25.34
CA ALA A 74 -8.65 -10.01 -25.56
C ALA A 74 -10.14 -10.31 -25.81
N LEU A 75 -11.04 -9.59 -25.14
CA LEU A 75 -12.48 -9.66 -25.41
C LEU A 75 -12.84 -9.16 -26.82
N GLU A 76 -12.18 -8.12 -27.31
CA GLU A 76 -12.38 -7.60 -28.68
C GLU A 76 -11.91 -8.62 -29.73
N GLU A 77 -10.77 -9.28 -29.50
CA GLU A 77 -10.26 -10.35 -30.38
C GLU A 77 -11.17 -11.59 -30.36
N ALA A 78 -11.68 -11.96 -29.18
CA ALA A 78 -12.66 -13.03 -29.04
C ALA A 78 -13.98 -12.72 -29.76
N GLU A 79 -14.47 -11.48 -29.68
CA GLU A 79 -15.64 -11.00 -30.44
C GLU A 79 -15.39 -11.08 -31.96
N ALA A 80 -14.15 -10.89 -32.40
CA ALA A 80 -13.72 -11.07 -33.79
C ALA A 80 -13.47 -12.54 -34.19
N GLY A 81 -13.68 -13.50 -33.28
CA GLY A 81 -13.54 -14.94 -33.55
C GLY A 81 -12.14 -15.51 -33.36
N VAL A 82 -11.23 -14.75 -32.73
CA VAL A 82 -9.86 -15.17 -32.43
C VAL A 82 -9.61 -15.04 -30.92
N PRO A 83 -10.18 -15.92 -30.08
CA PRO A 83 -10.04 -15.79 -28.64
C PRO A 83 -8.59 -16.05 -28.20
N PRO A 84 -7.94 -15.10 -27.49
CA PRO A 84 -6.60 -15.32 -26.95
C PRO A 84 -6.59 -16.36 -25.83
N GLU A 85 -5.46 -17.07 -25.67
CA GLU A 85 -5.31 -18.09 -24.63
C GLU A 85 -5.31 -17.52 -23.20
N ASP A 86 -4.95 -16.24 -23.05
CA ASP A 86 -4.89 -15.51 -21.79
C ASP A 86 -6.18 -14.75 -21.47
N LEU A 87 -7.26 -14.95 -22.25
CA LEU A 87 -8.58 -14.41 -21.95
C LEU A 87 -9.12 -15.03 -20.66
N LEU A 88 -9.33 -14.19 -19.65
CA LEU A 88 -9.91 -14.55 -18.37
C LEU A 88 -11.44 -14.44 -18.41
N PRO A 89 -12.14 -15.12 -17.48
CA PRO A 89 -13.60 -15.00 -17.36
C PRO A 89 -14.11 -13.57 -17.14
N GLY A 90 -15.39 -13.37 -17.44
CA GLY A 90 -16.12 -12.13 -17.20
C GLY A 90 -16.41 -11.31 -18.46
N ALA A 91 -17.55 -10.62 -18.44
CA ALA A 91 -17.97 -9.76 -19.54
C ALA A 91 -17.23 -8.41 -19.55
N ARG A 92 -17.18 -7.76 -20.73
CA ARG A 92 -16.58 -6.41 -20.91
C ARG A 92 -17.09 -5.40 -19.88
N SER A 93 -18.39 -5.39 -19.59
CA SER A 93 -19.00 -4.50 -18.60
C SER A 93 -18.50 -4.75 -17.17
N ALA A 94 -18.25 -6.01 -16.79
CA ALA A 94 -17.70 -6.38 -15.49
C ALA A 94 -16.25 -5.90 -15.36
N TRP A 95 -15.43 -6.08 -16.40
CA TRP A 95 -14.06 -5.58 -16.44
C TRP A 95 -13.98 -4.04 -16.38
N LEU A 96 -14.88 -3.33 -17.06
CA LEU A 96 -14.97 -1.87 -16.98
C LEU A 96 -15.37 -1.38 -15.58
N LYS A 97 -16.32 -2.08 -14.93
CA LYS A 97 -16.70 -1.80 -13.54
C LYS A 97 -15.54 -2.05 -12.59
N TYR A 98 -14.84 -3.18 -12.75
CA TYR A 98 -13.66 -3.53 -11.98
C TYR A 98 -12.57 -2.46 -12.09
N ARG A 99 -12.29 -1.97 -13.31
CA ARG A 99 -11.38 -0.84 -13.56
C ARG A 99 -11.74 0.39 -12.73
N GLY A 100 -13.02 0.70 -12.63
CA GLY A 100 -13.51 1.80 -11.79
C GLY A 100 -13.16 1.60 -10.32
N PHE A 101 -13.33 0.39 -9.78
CA PHE A 101 -12.96 0.07 -8.40
C PHE A 101 -11.45 0.15 -8.17
N VAL A 102 -10.65 -0.45 -9.06
CA VAL A 102 -9.18 -0.43 -8.98
C VAL A 102 -8.65 1.00 -9.01
N ARG A 103 -9.15 1.87 -9.91
CA ARG A 103 -8.74 3.28 -9.98
C ARG A 103 -9.03 4.07 -8.71
N ASN A 104 -10.10 3.73 -8.01
CA ASN A 104 -10.53 4.41 -6.79
C ASN A 104 -10.04 3.72 -5.51
N TRP A 105 -9.22 2.67 -5.62
CA TRP A 105 -8.55 2.05 -4.47
C TRP A 105 -7.38 2.94 -4.02
N THR A 106 -7.65 3.78 -3.02
CA THR A 106 -6.78 4.84 -2.50
C THR A 106 -6.99 4.99 -0.99
N GLU A 107 -6.17 5.81 -0.30
CA GLU A 107 -6.24 6.04 1.15
C GLU A 107 -7.61 6.48 1.68
N GLU A 108 -8.42 7.14 0.83
CA GLU A 108 -9.77 7.58 1.20
C GLU A 108 -10.81 6.45 1.17
N LYS A 109 -10.44 5.29 0.62
CA LYS A 109 -11.34 4.16 0.47
C LYS A 109 -11.36 3.32 1.75
N GLU A 110 -12.55 3.03 2.24
CA GLU A 110 -12.75 2.09 3.34
C GLU A 110 -12.09 0.74 3.02
N GLY A 111 -11.32 0.24 3.99
CA GLY A 111 -10.56 -0.99 3.86
C GLY A 111 -9.14 -0.82 3.32
N TYR A 112 -8.76 0.34 2.78
CA TYR A 112 -7.39 0.58 2.36
C TYR A 112 -6.44 0.62 3.57
N PRO A 113 -5.24 0.02 3.52
CA PRO A 113 -4.60 -0.71 2.41
C PRO A 113 -4.73 -2.25 2.53
N GLU A 114 -5.75 -2.76 3.21
CA GLU A 114 -5.87 -4.19 3.52
C GLU A 114 -6.07 -5.03 2.26
N ALA A 115 -5.16 -5.99 2.03
CA ALA A 115 -5.09 -6.74 0.78
C ALA A 115 -6.32 -7.63 0.55
N ASP A 116 -6.98 -8.10 1.61
CA ASP A 116 -8.20 -8.91 1.56
C ASP A 116 -9.46 -8.09 1.22
N GLN A 117 -9.39 -6.77 1.36
CA GLN A 117 -10.45 -5.82 1.00
C GLN A 117 -10.28 -5.23 -0.40
N ARG A 118 -9.22 -5.59 -1.11
CA ARG A 118 -9.00 -5.17 -2.49
C ARG A 118 -10.18 -5.55 -3.39
N PRO A 119 -10.51 -4.72 -4.39
CA PRO A 119 -11.42 -5.09 -5.46
C PRO A 119 -11.08 -6.45 -6.07
N LYS A 120 -12.10 -7.30 -6.24
CA LYS A 120 -11.96 -8.62 -6.85
C LYS A 120 -12.22 -8.56 -8.36
N ARG A 121 -11.42 -9.31 -9.12
CA ARG A 121 -11.61 -9.50 -10.56
C ARG A 121 -12.95 -10.18 -10.84
N PRO A 122 -13.51 -10.01 -12.05
CA PRO A 122 -14.67 -10.78 -12.50
C PRO A 122 -14.40 -12.30 -12.50
N GLU A 123 -15.46 -13.07 -12.26
CA GLU A 123 -15.52 -14.54 -12.41
C GLU A 123 -16.40 -14.94 -13.59
#